data_AF-A0A962AFW2-F1
#
_entry.id   AF-A0A962AFW2-F1
#
_cell.length_a   1.000
_cell.length_b   1.000
_cell.length_c   1.000
_cell.angle_alpha   90.00
_cell.angle_beta   90.00
_cell.angle_gamma   90.00
#
_symmetry.space_group_name_H-M   'P 1'
#
loop_
_entity.id
_entity.type
_entity.pdbx_description
1 polymer ?
#
loop_
_entity_poly.entity_id
_entity_poly.type
_entity_poly.pdbx_seq_one_letter_code
_entity_poly.pdbx_strand_id
1 'polypeptide(L)'
;MKKEKLPRGFWRAPNGSLRVLIRIKGFPPAVRTFKLHADTISERKRQLVEAELWAAEARRKLYGGDAAVASADRAMTLGDALRLYAREGLSSRPANRRKDMLRIEAVLRDEIASRRIASLTLPDLATYRDLLIHRDFERRIRAAIEAAEQSPEGRARQTRLRLLLALRREARRADGEASGDLRRQIARIESEEGIGPVARTTISNRMQLINRAMKFAAQTNHGVPQIAGLSMPASSPGRTRRPSADELEALLSQGAVEHPLLPFLIRLAVTTGLRRERLLELRTSHLQDLSDGRKAIVFPPSAGR
;
A
#
# COMPACT_ATOMS: atom_id res chain seq x y z
N MET A 1 12.30 -11.33 -40.35
CA MET A 1 11.22 -11.81 -39.47
C MET A 1 9.92 -11.11 -39.84
N LYS A 2 8.91 -11.83 -40.34
CA LYS A 2 7.61 -11.22 -40.70
C LYS A 2 6.99 -10.62 -39.43
N LYS A 3 6.69 -9.31 -39.45
CA LYS A 3 5.95 -8.66 -38.37
C LYS A 3 4.60 -9.37 -38.23
N GLU A 4 4.38 -10.03 -37.09
CA GLU A 4 3.09 -10.63 -36.74
C GLU A 4 2.01 -9.55 -36.84
N LYS A 5 0.98 -9.77 -37.68
CA LYS A 5 -0.13 -8.81 -37.83
C LYS A 5 -1.03 -8.91 -36.60
N LEU A 6 -0.87 -7.98 -35.67
CA LEU A 6 -1.71 -7.90 -34.49
C LEU A 6 -2.92 -6.98 -34.72
N PRO A 7 -4.06 -7.23 -34.05
CA PRO A 7 -5.22 -6.35 -34.12
C PRO A 7 -4.94 -4.92 -33.65
N ARG A 8 -5.74 -3.95 -34.10
CA ARG A 8 -5.57 -2.54 -33.69
C ARG A 8 -5.69 -2.38 -32.17
N GLY A 9 -4.69 -1.73 -31.57
CA GLY A 9 -4.61 -1.54 -30.11
C GLY A 9 -3.89 -2.67 -29.38
N PHE A 10 -3.34 -3.66 -30.10
CA PHE A 10 -2.55 -4.76 -29.54
C PHE A 10 -1.07 -4.50 -29.83
N TRP A 11 -0.20 -4.74 -28.85
CA TRP A 11 1.25 -4.70 -29.06
C TRP A 11 1.97 -5.68 -28.13
N ARG A 12 3.09 -6.23 -28.60
CA ARG A 12 3.96 -7.07 -27.76
C ARG A 12 4.95 -6.20 -26.98
N ALA A 13 5.10 -6.51 -25.70
CA ALA A 13 6.14 -5.96 -24.85
C ALA A 13 7.47 -6.72 -25.07
N PRO A 14 8.63 -6.15 -24.66
CA PRO A 14 9.94 -6.80 -24.84
C PRO A 14 10.05 -8.20 -24.22
N ASN A 15 9.26 -8.47 -23.18
CA ASN A 15 9.19 -9.77 -22.51
C ASN A 15 8.21 -10.78 -23.17
N GLY A 16 7.77 -10.53 -24.40
CA GLY A 16 6.83 -11.37 -25.15
C GLY A 16 5.36 -11.26 -24.74
N SER A 17 5.04 -10.56 -23.64
CA SER A 17 3.66 -10.37 -23.18
C SER A 17 2.86 -9.50 -24.15
N LEU A 18 1.58 -9.85 -24.38
CA LEU A 18 0.68 -9.12 -25.26
C LEU A 18 -0.10 -8.07 -24.45
N ARG A 19 -0.05 -6.81 -24.88
CA ARG A 19 -0.79 -5.70 -24.26
C ARG A 19 -1.90 -5.23 -25.19
N VAL A 20 -3.04 -4.91 -24.62
CA VAL A 20 -4.22 -4.45 -25.35
C VAL A 20 -4.70 -3.13 -24.76
N LEU A 21 -4.95 -2.14 -25.61
CA LEU A 21 -5.50 -0.82 -25.29
C LEU A 21 -6.77 -0.59 -26.11
N ILE A 22 -7.87 -0.32 -25.42
CA ILE A 22 -9.14 0.06 -26.03
C ILE A 22 -9.43 1.50 -25.64
N ARG A 23 -9.52 2.38 -26.65
CA ARG A 23 -9.91 3.78 -26.51
C ARG A 23 -11.23 4.00 -27.24
N ILE A 24 -12.23 4.44 -26.51
CA ILE A 24 -13.55 4.82 -27.05
C ILE A 24 -13.82 6.25 -26.57
N LYS A 25 -14.33 7.10 -27.47
CA LYS A 25 -14.65 8.50 -27.14
C LYS A 25 -15.71 8.52 -26.02
N GLY A 26 -15.46 9.29 -24.96
CA GLY A 26 -16.37 9.41 -23.81
C GLY A 26 -16.17 8.36 -22.70
N PHE A 27 -15.27 7.38 -22.87
CA PHE A 27 -14.99 6.36 -21.85
C PHE A 27 -13.50 6.34 -21.47
N PRO A 28 -13.16 6.00 -20.21
CA PRO A 28 -11.77 5.82 -19.81
C PRO A 28 -11.12 4.67 -20.60
N PRO A 29 -9.82 4.79 -20.96
CA PRO A 29 -9.13 3.76 -21.72
C PRO A 29 -9.01 2.46 -20.92
N ALA A 30 -9.39 1.33 -21.52
CA ALA A 30 -9.21 0.00 -20.93
C ALA A 30 -7.87 -0.60 -21.39
N VAL A 31 -7.04 -1.04 -20.44
CA VAL A 31 -5.73 -1.64 -20.71
C VAL A 31 -5.59 -2.96 -19.96
N ARG A 32 -5.16 -4.03 -20.66
CA ARG A 32 -4.81 -5.32 -20.04
C ARG A 32 -3.54 -5.89 -20.66
N THR A 33 -2.77 -6.61 -19.83
CA THR A 33 -1.56 -7.34 -20.26
C THR A 33 -1.79 -8.83 -20.06
N PHE A 34 -1.51 -9.61 -21.10
CA PHE A 34 -1.55 -11.07 -21.13
C PHE A 34 -0.11 -11.57 -21.13
N LYS A 35 0.25 -12.35 -20.12
CA LYS A 35 1.63 -12.85 -19.96
C LYS A 35 1.91 -13.95 -20.98
N LEU A 36 3.16 -14.07 -21.40
CA LEU A 36 3.63 -15.21 -22.19
C LEU A 36 4.38 -16.15 -21.23
N HIS A 37 3.93 -17.40 -21.11
CA HIS A 37 4.51 -18.35 -20.16
C HIS A 37 5.65 -19.16 -20.77
N ALA A 38 5.52 -19.53 -22.04
CA ALA A 38 6.56 -20.18 -22.83
C ALA A 38 6.53 -19.64 -24.26
N ASP A 39 7.69 -19.51 -24.90
CA ASP A 39 7.76 -18.95 -26.25
C ASP A 39 7.47 -20.01 -27.34
N THR A 40 6.28 -20.61 -27.27
CA THR A 40 5.80 -21.61 -28.23
C THR A 40 4.70 -21.04 -29.10
N ILE A 41 4.53 -21.59 -30.30
CA ILE A 41 3.49 -21.16 -31.25
C ILE A 41 2.09 -21.34 -30.63
N SER A 42 1.86 -22.44 -29.92
CA SER A 42 0.59 -22.75 -29.28
C SER A 42 0.24 -21.77 -28.16
N GLU A 43 1.21 -21.39 -27.33
CA GLU A 43 1.00 -20.43 -26.24
C GLU A 43 0.77 -19.01 -26.78
N ARG A 44 1.48 -18.61 -27.85
CA ARG A 44 1.24 -17.33 -28.52
C ARG A 44 -0.17 -17.25 -29.12
N LYS A 45 -0.68 -18.35 -29.72
CA LYS A 45 -2.06 -18.44 -30.22
C LYS A 45 -3.07 -18.32 -29.08
N ARG A 46 -2.87 -19.07 -27.98
CA ARG A 46 -3.75 -19.02 -26.80
C ARG A 46 -3.82 -17.60 -26.22
N GLN A 47 -2.66 -16.98 -26.05
CA GLN A 47 -2.54 -15.60 -25.57
C GLN A 47 -3.29 -14.61 -26.47
N LEU A 48 -3.20 -14.76 -27.79
CA LEU A 48 -3.92 -13.92 -28.73
C LEU A 48 -5.44 -14.10 -28.61
N VAL A 49 -5.92 -15.34 -28.56
CA VAL A 49 -7.35 -15.65 -28.39
C VAL A 49 -7.90 -15.08 -27.09
N GLU A 50 -7.19 -15.24 -25.97
CA GLU A 50 -7.60 -14.67 -24.67
C GLU A 50 -7.67 -13.14 -24.73
N ALA A 51 -6.70 -12.51 -25.40
CA ALA A 51 -6.64 -11.07 -25.57
C ALA A 51 -7.76 -10.53 -26.47
N GLU A 52 -8.12 -11.26 -27.54
CA GLU A 52 -9.23 -10.92 -28.44
C GLU A 52 -10.58 -11.09 -27.76
N LEU A 53 -10.80 -12.19 -27.04
CA LEU A 53 -12.03 -12.41 -26.27
C LEU A 53 -12.24 -11.32 -25.23
N TRP A 54 -11.20 -11.00 -24.45
CA TRP A 54 -11.27 -9.89 -23.50
C TRP A 54 -11.54 -8.56 -24.20
N ALA A 55 -10.94 -8.31 -25.36
CA ALA A 55 -11.15 -7.06 -26.09
C ALA A 55 -12.57 -6.94 -26.65
N ALA A 56 -13.13 -8.03 -27.17
CA ALA A 56 -14.50 -8.10 -27.65
C ALA A 56 -15.49 -7.88 -26.50
N GLU A 57 -15.25 -8.52 -25.35
CA GLU A 57 -16.08 -8.35 -24.16
C GLU A 57 -15.96 -6.93 -23.59
N ALA A 58 -14.77 -6.36 -23.50
CA ALA A 58 -14.55 -4.99 -23.05
C ALA A 58 -15.26 -3.98 -23.98
N ARG A 59 -15.22 -4.18 -25.30
CA ARG A 59 -15.99 -3.35 -26.26
C ARG A 59 -17.48 -3.54 -26.05
N ARG A 60 -18.00 -4.76 -25.94
CA ARG A 60 -19.42 -5.04 -25.68
C ARG A 60 -19.88 -4.38 -24.38
N LYS A 61 -19.08 -4.45 -23.33
CA LYS A 61 -19.31 -3.80 -22.02
C LYS A 61 -19.33 -2.27 -22.09
N LEU A 62 -18.57 -1.69 -23.01
CA LEU A 62 -18.52 -0.23 -23.23
C LEU A 62 -19.66 0.26 -24.15
N TYR A 63 -20.07 -0.53 -25.15
CA TYR A 63 -21.16 -0.18 -26.07
C TYR A 63 -22.56 -0.49 -25.51
N GLY A 64 -22.70 -1.48 -24.63
CA GLY A 64 -23.99 -1.92 -24.08
C GLY A 64 -24.55 -1.02 -22.97
N GLY A 65 -24.43 0.30 -23.10
CA GLY A 65 -25.03 1.25 -22.16
C GLY A 65 -26.49 0.89 -21.83
N ASP A 66 -26.85 1.01 -20.56
CA ASP A 66 -28.21 0.97 -19.98
C ASP A 66 -28.95 -0.36 -19.70
N ALA A 67 -28.46 -1.55 -20.06
CA ALA A 67 -29.19 -2.79 -19.71
C ALA A 67 -28.81 -3.44 -18.35
N ALA A 68 -28.44 -2.67 -17.33
CA ALA A 68 -28.07 -3.20 -16.01
C ALA A 68 -28.63 -2.41 -14.81
N VAL A 69 -29.75 -1.69 -15.00
CA VAL A 69 -30.46 -1.01 -13.89
C VAL A 69 -31.45 -1.95 -13.17
N ALA A 70 -31.69 -3.16 -13.67
CA ALA A 70 -32.65 -4.09 -13.07
C ALA A 70 -31.99 -5.17 -12.17
N SER A 71 -31.47 -4.77 -11.01
CA SER A 71 -31.35 -5.65 -9.82
C SER A 71 -30.96 -4.80 -8.60
N ALA A 72 -31.90 -3.98 -8.12
CA ALA A 72 -31.74 -3.18 -6.90
C ALA A 72 -31.42 -4.01 -5.64
N ASP A 73 -31.59 -5.35 -5.68
CA ASP A 73 -31.30 -6.28 -4.59
C ASP A 73 -29.88 -6.90 -4.62
N ARG A 74 -29.01 -6.55 -5.59
CA ARG A 74 -27.63 -7.09 -5.72
C ARG A 74 -26.55 -6.01 -5.86
N ALA A 75 -26.75 -4.84 -5.26
CA ALA A 75 -25.76 -3.77 -5.32
C ALA A 75 -24.53 -4.12 -4.45
N MET A 76 -23.46 -4.56 -5.09
CA MET A 76 -22.16 -4.88 -4.48
C MET A 76 -21.71 -3.80 -3.49
N THR A 77 -21.37 -4.19 -2.27
CA THR A 77 -20.78 -3.28 -1.27
C THR A 77 -19.26 -3.18 -1.44
N LEU A 78 -18.64 -2.18 -0.82
CA LEU A 78 -17.19 -2.13 -0.72
C LEU A 78 -16.64 -3.36 0.03
N GLY A 79 -17.36 -3.84 1.04
CA GLY A 79 -17.00 -5.03 1.78
C GLY A 79 -16.96 -6.27 0.90
N ASP A 80 -17.93 -6.42 -0.01
CA ASP A 80 -17.94 -7.52 -0.99
C ASP A 80 -16.76 -7.42 -1.96
N ALA A 81 -16.42 -6.21 -2.41
CA ALA A 81 -15.24 -5.98 -3.24
C ALA A 81 -13.94 -6.33 -2.54
N LEU A 82 -13.82 -5.99 -1.25
CA LEU A 82 -12.67 -6.32 -0.43
C LEU A 82 -12.55 -7.83 -0.21
N ARG A 83 -13.65 -8.54 0.08
CA ARG A 83 -13.66 -10.00 0.22
C ARG A 83 -13.34 -10.71 -1.09
N LEU A 84 -13.88 -10.22 -2.21
CA LEU A 84 -13.56 -10.73 -3.54
C LEU A 84 -12.06 -10.55 -3.83
N TYR A 85 -11.53 -9.35 -3.58
CA TYR A 85 -10.11 -9.04 -3.77
C TYR A 85 -9.21 -9.89 -2.87
N ALA A 86 -9.63 -10.14 -1.62
CA ALA A 86 -8.92 -11.01 -0.69
C ALA A 86 -8.79 -12.45 -1.21
N ARG A 87 -9.86 -13.00 -1.79
CA ARG A 87 -9.88 -14.38 -2.30
C ARG A 87 -9.10 -14.53 -3.61
N GLU A 88 -9.28 -13.60 -4.54
CA GLU A 88 -8.87 -13.81 -5.94
C GLU A 88 -7.82 -12.80 -6.45
N GLY A 89 -7.72 -11.62 -5.83
CA GLY A 89 -6.91 -10.51 -6.34
C GLY A 89 -5.54 -10.32 -5.67
N LEU A 90 -5.26 -10.99 -4.55
CA LEU A 90 -4.00 -10.86 -3.82
C LEU A 90 -2.86 -11.68 -4.45
N SER A 91 -2.11 -11.04 -5.35
CA SER A 91 -0.99 -11.64 -6.08
C SER A 91 0.41 -11.35 -5.50
N SER A 92 0.49 -10.81 -4.27
CA SER A 92 1.77 -10.54 -3.61
C SER A 92 2.34 -11.74 -2.83
N ARG A 93 3.64 -11.70 -2.52
CA ARG A 93 4.33 -12.64 -1.62
C ARG A 93 3.51 -12.95 -0.35
N PRO A 94 3.57 -14.17 0.24
CA PRO A 94 2.78 -14.57 1.40
C PRO A 94 2.83 -13.58 2.57
N ALA A 95 4.01 -13.05 2.90
CA ALA A 95 4.17 -12.07 3.97
C ALA A 95 3.42 -10.76 3.70
N ASN A 96 3.40 -10.31 2.45
CA ASN A 96 2.65 -9.11 2.03
C ASN A 96 1.16 -9.40 1.93
N ARG A 97 0.79 -10.60 1.47
CA ARG A 97 -0.60 -11.07 1.44
C ARG A 97 -1.20 -11.05 2.85
N ARG A 98 -0.49 -11.58 3.85
CA ARG A 98 -0.94 -11.57 5.26
C ARG A 98 -1.17 -10.13 5.77
N LYS A 99 -0.26 -9.20 5.45
CA LYS A 99 -0.43 -7.79 5.83
C LYS A 99 -1.62 -7.14 5.15
N ASP A 100 -1.85 -7.44 3.87
CA ASP A 100 -3.01 -6.93 3.13
C ASP A 100 -4.31 -7.55 3.65
N MET A 101 -4.35 -8.83 3.98
CA MET A 101 -5.50 -9.48 4.63
C MET A 101 -5.88 -8.80 5.94
N LEU A 102 -4.91 -8.55 6.84
CA LEU A 102 -5.17 -7.84 8.10
C LEU A 102 -5.71 -6.43 7.89
N ARG A 103 -5.28 -5.75 6.82
CA ARG A 103 -5.83 -4.43 6.46
C ARG A 103 -7.24 -4.55 5.91
N ILE A 104 -7.52 -5.54 5.07
CA ILE A 104 -8.88 -5.82 4.56
C ILE A 104 -9.80 -6.07 5.74
N GLU A 105 -9.45 -6.96 6.66
CA GLU A 105 -10.23 -7.24 7.87
C GLU A 105 -10.48 -5.99 8.70
N ALA A 106 -9.48 -5.11 8.84
CA ALA A 106 -9.66 -3.84 9.54
C ALA A 106 -10.67 -2.92 8.82
N VAL A 107 -10.62 -2.82 7.49
CA VAL A 107 -11.59 -2.02 6.72
C VAL A 107 -12.99 -2.63 6.77
N LEU A 108 -13.10 -3.96 6.78
CA LEU A 108 -14.38 -4.67 6.86
C LEU A 108 -15.16 -4.41 8.16
N ARG A 109 -14.49 -3.93 9.22
CA ARG A 109 -15.11 -3.53 10.49
C ARG A 109 -15.64 -2.10 10.47
N ASP A 110 -15.33 -1.34 9.43
CA ASP A 110 -15.71 0.06 9.31
C ASP A 110 -16.95 0.23 8.44
N GLU A 111 -17.75 1.25 8.76
CA GLU A 111 -19.02 1.55 8.09
C GLU A 111 -18.86 1.72 6.57
N ILE A 112 -17.70 2.20 6.11
CA ILE A 112 -17.40 2.33 4.68
C ILE A 112 -17.52 0.99 3.94
N ALA A 113 -17.27 -0.15 4.60
CA ALA A 113 -17.41 -1.46 4.00
C ALA A 113 -18.87 -1.82 3.68
N SER A 114 -19.83 -1.32 4.46
CA SER A 114 -21.26 -1.55 4.21
C SER A 114 -21.83 -0.66 3.10
N ARG A 115 -21.09 0.38 2.69
CA ARG A 115 -21.55 1.27 1.62
C ARG A 115 -21.52 0.58 0.26
N ARG A 116 -22.53 0.87 -0.56
CA ARG A 116 -22.58 0.44 -1.95
C ARG A 116 -21.39 1.00 -2.71
N ILE A 117 -20.65 0.14 -3.42
CA ILE A 117 -19.44 0.56 -4.12
C ILE A 117 -19.75 1.63 -5.19
N ALA A 118 -20.92 1.53 -5.82
CA ALA A 118 -21.38 2.46 -6.85
C ALA A 118 -21.65 3.88 -6.33
N SER A 119 -21.96 4.03 -5.04
CA SER A 119 -22.25 5.33 -4.42
C SER A 119 -21.04 5.94 -3.72
N LEU A 120 -19.85 5.33 -3.82
CA LEU A 120 -18.65 5.87 -3.21
C LEU A 120 -18.13 7.05 -4.03
N THR A 121 -17.81 8.13 -3.34
CA THR A 121 -17.28 9.35 -3.92
C THR A 121 -15.92 9.70 -3.31
N LEU A 122 -15.25 10.68 -3.92
CA LEU A 122 -13.99 11.20 -3.37
C LEU A 122 -14.15 11.75 -1.93
N PRO A 123 -15.19 12.56 -1.61
CA PRO A 123 -15.47 12.98 -0.23
C PRO A 123 -15.65 11.83 0.77
N ASP A 124 -16.25 10.71 0.35
CA ASP A 124 -16.41 9.54 1.24
C ASP A 124 -15.06 8.92 1.60
N LEU A 125 -14.18 8.77 0.62
CA LEU A 125 -12.82 8.28 0.85
C LEU A 125 -11.99 9.27 1.68
N ALA A 126 -12.20 10.58 1.51
CA ALA A 126 -11.55 11.61 2.31
C ALA A 126 -12.01 11.55 3.77
N THR A 127 -13.32 11.43 4.01
CA THR A 127 -13.89 11.27 5.34
C THR A 127 -13.34 10.03 6.04
N TYR A 128 -13.26 8.90 5.32
CA TYR A 128 -12.69 7.67 5.87
C TYR A 128 -11.17 7.78 6.14
N ARG A 129 -10.41 8.42 5.25
CA ARG A 129 -8.98 8.74 5.50
C ARG A 129 -8.84 9.54 6.79
N ASP A 130 -9.68 10.56 7.00
CA ASP A 130 -9.61 11.43 8.17
C ASP A 130 -10.01 10.68 9.44
N LEU A 131 -11.03 9.82 9.38
CA LEU A 131 -11.36 8.89 10.46
C LEU A 131 -10.16 8.02 10.86
N LEU A 132 -9.44 7.46 9.89
CA LEU A 132 -8.25 6.64 10.16
C LEU A 132 -7.13 7.47 10.83
N ILE A 133 -6.93 8.72 10.39
CA ILE A 133 -5.98 9.65 11.01
C ILE A 133 -6.37 9.90 12.46
N HIS A 134 -7.64 10.25 12.72
CA HIS A 134 -8.12 10.53 14.07
C HIS A 134 -7.97 9.34 15.01
N ARG A 135 -8.36 8.13 14.57
CA ARG A 135 -8.20 6.91 15.39
C ARG A 135 -6.75 6.59 15.71
N ASP A 136 -5.82 6.86 14.79
CA ASP A 136 -4.40 6.65 15.05
C ASP A 136 -3.88 7.60 16.14
N PHE A 137 -4.25 8.88 16.06
CA PHE A 137 -3.94 9.86 17.09
C PHE A 137 -4.54 9.48 18.44
N GLU A 138 -5.84 9.14 18.50
CA GLU A 138 -6.48 8.73 19.76
C GLU A 138 -5.77 7.53 20.39
N ARG A 139 -5.42 6.51 19.60
CA ARG A 139 -4.67 5.34 20.08
C ARG A 139 -3.32 5.74 20.67
N ARG A 140 -2.56 6.60 19.98
CA ARG A 140 -1.22 7.03 20.41
C ARG A 140 -1.28 7.88 21.67
N ILE A 141 -2.25 8.78 21.79
CA ILE A 141 -2.41 9.61 22.97
C ILE A 141 -2.83 8.74 24.17
N ARG A 142 -3.74 7.78 23.99
CA ARG A 142 -4.11 6.82 25.05
C ARG A 142 -2.90 6.00 25.51
N ALA A 143 -2.14 5.45 24.57
CA ALA A 143 -0.91 4.72 24.90
C ALA A 143 0.11 5.61 25.65
N ALA A 144 0.21 6.90 25.29
CA ALA A 144 1.08 7.84 25.99
C ALA A 144 0.58 8.16 27.42
N ILE A 145 -0.74 8.20 27.63
CA ILE A 145 -1.34 8.35 28.97
C ILE A 145 -1.03 7.12 29.82
N GLU A 146 -1.21 5.92 29.26
CA GLU A 146 -0.95 4.65 29.94
C GLU A 146 0.53 4.48 30.29
N ALA A 147 1.43 4.94 29.42
CA ALA A 147 2.88 4.89 29.64
C ALA A 147 3.41 5.98 30.59
N ALA A 148 2.60 6.98 30.95
CA ALA A 148 3.04 8.06 31.82
C ALA A 148 3.18 7.58 33.27
N GLU A 149 4.32 7.88 33.88
CA GLU A 149 4.64 7.51 35.26
C GLU A 149 3.64 8.07 36.29
N GLN A 150 3.59 7.47 37.48
CA GLN A 150 2.72 7.92 38.57
C GLN A 150 3.30 9.10 39.38
N SER A 151 4.47 9.62 38.97
CA SER A 151 5.13 10.79 39.55
C SER A 151 4.27 12.06 39.38
N PRO A 152 4.51 13.13 40.17
CA PRO A 152 3.81 14.41 39.98
C PRO A 152 3.91 14.94 38.54
N GLU A 153 5.09 14.83 37.93
CA GLU A 153 5.33 15.20 36.52
C GLU A 153 4.55 14.32 35.54
N GLY A 154 4.52 13.00 35.78
CA GLY A 154 3.75 12.06 34.99
C GLY A 154 2.23 12.31 35.06
N ARG A 155 1.70 12.66 36.24
CA ARG A 155 0.28 13.05 36.41
C ARG A 155 -0.04 14.36 35.66
N ALA A 156 0.87 15.34 35.71
CA ALA A 156 0.73 16.57 34.93
C ALA A 156 0.73 16.28 33.41
N ARG A 157 1.61 15.38 32.96
CA ARG A 157 1.64 14.89 31.57
C ARG A 157 0.33 14.23 31.16
N GLN A 158 -0.20 13.31 31.97
CA GLN A 158 -1.49 12.67 31.70
C GLN A 158 -2.62 13.70 31.57
N THR A 159 -2.60 14.75 32.39
CA THR A 159 -3.60 15.83 32.33
C THR A 159 -3.54 16.57 30.99
N ARG A 160 -2.33 16.95 30.53
CA ARG A 160 -2.14 17.58 29.20
C ARG A 160 -2.56 16.67 28.05
N LEU A 161 -2.25 15.37 28.12
CA LEU A 161 -2.66 14.40 27.10
C LEU A 161 -4.19 14.17 27.07
N ARG A 162 -4.87 14.18 28.23
CA ARG A 162 -6.34 14.14 28.30
C ARG A 162 -6.97 15.40 27.71
N LEU A 163 -6.39 16.57 28.00
CA LEU A 163 -6.79 17.84 27.38
C LEU A 163 -6.62 17.77 25.85
N LEU A 164 -5.51 17.24 25.35
CA LEU A 164 -5.28 17.05 23.91
C LEU A 164 -6.37 16.19 23.25
N LEU A 165 -6.81 15.11 23.90
CA LEU A 165 -7.94 14.30 23.41
C LEU A 165 -9.25 15.10 23.35
N ALA A 166 -9.52 15.93 24.35
CA ALA A 166 -10.70 16.78 24.39
C ALA A 166 -10.68 17.83 23.27
N LEU A 167 -9.57 18.57 23.13
CA LEU A 167 -9.37 19.57 22.08
C LEU A 167 -9.52 18.97 20.68
N ARG A 168 -9.00 17.77 20.43
CA ARG A 168 -9.16 17.08 19.13
C ARG A 168 -10.60 16.64 18.84
N ARG A 169 -11.42 16.40 19.87
CA ARG A 169 -12.87 16.14 19.68
C ARG A 169 -13.61 17.43 19.35
N GLU A 170 -13.25 18.51 20.01
CA GLU A 170 -13.81 19.84 19.78
C GLU A 170 -13.46 20.38 18.39
N ALA A 171 -12.19 20.28 17.98
CA ALA A 171 -11.72 20.73 16.67
C ALA A 171 -12.39 20.04 15.48
N ARG A 172 -13.00 18.86 15.69
CA ARG A 172 -13.80 18.16 14.67
C ARG A 172 -15.20 18.75 14.49
N ARG A 173 -15.73 19.42 15.51
CA ARG A 173 -17.05 20.03 15.51
C ARG A 173 -16.99 21.53 15.20
N ALA A 174 -15.81 22.13 15.35
CA ALA A 174 -15.60 23.56 15.15
C ALA A 174 -15.30 23.91 13.69
N ASP A 175 -15.98 24.95 13.20
CA ASP A 175 -15.77 25.57 11.89
C ASP A 175 -15.13 26.96 12.02
N GLY A 176 -14.58 27.48 10.91
CA GLY A 176 -14.05 28.85 10.86
C GLY A 176 -12.85 29.12 11.76
N GLU A 177 -12.82 30.31 12.38
CA GLU A 177 -11.70 30.84 13.17
C GLU A 177 -11.43 30.01 14.44
N ALA A 178 -12.48 29.57 15.13
CA ALA A 178 -12.38 28.67 16.30
C ALA A 178 -11.62 27.37 15.95
N SER A 179 -11.80 26.85 14.74
CA SER A 179 -11.06 25.69 14.23
C SER A 179 -9.55 25.98 14.08
N GLY A 180 -9.19 27.21 13.71
CA GLY A 180 -7.81 27.68 13.58
C GLY A 180 -7.09 27.73 14.92
N ASP A 181 -7.73 28.28 15.94
CA ASP A 181 -7.19 28.42 17.29
C ASP A 181 -6.97 27.06 17.95
N LEU A 182 -7.97 26.19 17.87
CA LEU A 182 -7.88 24.82 18.35
C LEU A 182 -6.74 24.05 17.67
N ARG A 183 -6.55 24.21 16.35
CA ARG A 183 -5.43 23.58 15.63
C ARG A 183 -4.06 24.05 16.14
N ARG A 184 -3.90 25.35 16.41
CA ARG A 184 -2.64 25.88 16.97
C ARG A 184 -2.38 25.35 18.38
N GLN A 185 -3.41 25.30 19.22
CA GLN A 185 -3.30 24.74 20.57
C GLN A 185 -2.98 23.24 20.56
N ILE A 186 -3.63 22.48 19.69
CA ILE A 186 -3.36 21.05 19.47
C ILE A 186 -1.91 20.85 19.03
N ALA A 187 -1.44 21.60 18.03
CA ALA A 187 -0.08 21.47 17.50
C ALA A 187 0.99 21.76 18.58
N ARG A 188 0.74 22.75 19.44
CA ARG A 188 1.62 23.07 20.58
C ARG A 188 1.76 21.87 21.53
N ILE A 189 0.62 21.34 22.01
CA ILE A 189 0.63 20.20 22.95
C ILE A 189 1.19 18.94 22.27
N GLU A 190 0.88 18.69 20.99
CA GLU A 190 1.45 17.58 20.23
C GLU A 190 2.99 17.67 20.16
N SER A 191 3.54 18.87 19.97
CA SER A 191 4.99 19.08 19.97
C SER A 191 5.61 18.88 21.36
N GLU A 192 5.03 19.47 22.40
CA GLU A 192 5.51 19.37 23.79
C GLU A 192 5.51 17.91 24.28
N GLU A 193 4.51 17.13 23.87
CA GLU A 193 4.33 15.74 24.33
C GLU A 193 4.96 14.68 23.42
N GLY A 194 5.62 15.10 22.32
CA GLY A 194 6.25 14.20 21.37
C GLY A 194 5.25 13.38 20.52
N ILE A 195 4.02 13.86 20.37
CA ILE A 195 2.96 13.20 19.58
C ILE A 195 3.04 13.67 18.12
N GLY A 196 3.94 13.06 17.35
CA GLY A 196 4.07 13.37 15.92
C GLY A 196 2.88 12.91 15.05
N PRO A 197 2.76 13.40 13.80
CA PRO A 197 1.68 13.03 12.90
C PRO A 197 1.68 11.53 12.56
N VAL A 198 0.54 11.05 12.05
CA VAL A 198 0.41 9.69 11.54
C VAL A 198 1.32 9.53 10.33
N ALA A 199 2.08 8.43 10.28
CA ALA A 199 2.89 8.12 9.10
C ALA A 199 1.97 7.99 7.86
N ARG A 200 2.25 8.78 6.82
CA ARG A 200 1.50 8.75 5.54
C ARG A 200 1.28 7.34 5.02
N THR A 201 2.31 6.49 5.10
CA THR A 201 2.27 5.11 4.60
C THR A 201 1.25 4.24 5.35
N THR A 202 1.01 4.48 6.64
CA THR A 202 0.00 3.76 7.43
C THR A 202 -1.40 3.95 6.85
N ILE A 203 -1.74 5.18 6.49
CA ILE A 203 -3.04 5.52 5.89
C ILE A 203 -3.07 5.15 4.41
N SER A 204 -2.01 5.49 3.66
CA SER A 204 -1.92 5.26 2.21
C SER A 204 -2.08 3.79 1.85
N ASN A 205 -1.49 2.88 2.63
CA ASN A 205 -1.59 1.44 2.36
C ASN A 205 -3.03 0.94 2.46
N ARG A 206 -3.85 1.49 3.37
CA ARG A 206 -5.28 1.14 3.48
C ARG A 206 -6.08 1.73 2.32
N MET A 207 -5.87 3.00 1.98
CA MET A 207 -6.57 3.65 0.86
C MET A 207 -6.22 2.99 -0.48
N GLN A 208 -4.95 2.63 -0.69
CA GLN A 208 -4.53 1.90 -1.89
C GLN A 208 -5.14 0.51 -1.99
N LEU A 209 -5.41 -0.14 -0.85
CA LEU A 209 -6.06 -1.45 -0.82
C LEU A 209 -7.52 -1.36 -1.25
N ILE A 210 -8.25 -0.33 -0.77
CA ILE A 210 -9.60 0.00 -1.24
C ILE A 210 -9.59 0.22 -2.74
N ASN A 211 -8.69 1.07 -3.25
CA ASN A 211 -8.58 1.34 -4.69
C ASN A 211 -8.27 0.08 -5.51
N ARG A 212 -7.39 -0.81 -5.01
CA ARG A 212 -7.10 -2.09 -5.66
C ARG A 212 -8.32 -3.00 -5.69
N ALA A 213 -9.06 -3.10 -4.58
CA ALA A 213 -10.28 -3.90 -4.50
C ALA A 213 -11.38 -3.37 -5.43
N MET A 214 -11.59 -2.05 -5.47
CA MET A 214 -12.53 -1.43 -6.42
C MET A 214 -12.12 -1.69 -7.86
N LYS A 215 -10.84 -1.53 -8.20
CA LYS A 215 -10.33 -1.80 -9.55
C LYS A 215 -10.47 -3.28 -9.94
N PHE A 216 -10.36 -4.19 -8.98
CA PHE A 216 -10.60 -5.61 -9.19
C PHE A 216 -12.09 -5.88 -9.45
N ALA A 217 -12.98 -5.35 -8.60
CA ALA A 217 -14.42 -5.47 -8.74
C ALA A 217 -14.94 -4.90 -10.08
N ALA A 218 -14.35 -3.80 -10.55
CA ALA A 218 -14.70 -3.15 -11.81
C ALA A 218 -14.43 -4.02 -13.07
N GLN A 219 -13.71 -5.13 -12.94
CA GLN A 219 -13.46 -6.05 -14.07
C GLN A 219 -14.72 -6.84 -14.45
N THR A 220 -15.56 -7.12 -13.46
CA THR A 220 -16.77 -7.95 -13.58
C THR A 220 -18.06 -7.20 -13.28
N ASN A 221 -17.99 -6.08 -12.55
CA ASN A 221 -19.16 -5.29 -12.15
C ASN A 221 -19.16 -3.91 -12.82
N HIS A 222 -20.30 -3.55 -13.40
CA HIS A 222 -20.55 -2.22 -13.93
C HIS A 222 -20.91 -1.24 -12.81
N GLY A 223 -20.66 0.06 -13.01
CA GLY A 223 -21.02 1.11 -12.05
C GLY A 223 -20.04 1.31 -10.89
N VAL A 224 -18.86 0.65 -10.90
CA VAL A 224 -17.80 0.96 -9.93
C VAL A 224 -17.12 2.29 -10.29
N PRO A 225 -17.14 3.32 -9.41
CA PRO A 225 -16.57 4.61 -9.70
C PRO A 225 -15.04 4.57 -9.73
N GLN A 226 -14.43 5.36 -10.61
CA GLN A 226 -12.98 5.58 -10.62
C GLN A 226 -12.65 6.81 -9.78
N ILE A 227 -12.31 6.58 -8.50
CA ILE A 227 -11.99 7.66 -7.58
C ILE A 227 -10.48 7.93 -7.61
N ALA A 228 -10.10 9.13 -8.06
CA ALA A 228 -8.73 9.61 -8.12
C ALA A 228 -8.58 10.95 -7.40
N GLY A 229 -7.35 11.37 -7.13
CA GLY A 229 -7.07 12.69 -6.53
C GLY A 229 -7.22 12.78 -5.02
N LEU A 230 -7.32 11.66 -4.30
CA LEU A 230 -7.34 11.66 -2.84
C LEU A 230 -6.01 12.20 -2.28
N SER A 231 -6.07 13.37 -1.65
CA SER A 231 -4.92 13.95 -0.94
C SER A 231 -4.54 13.07 0.26
N MET A 232 -3.24 12.98 0.54
CA MET A 232 -2.71 12.21 1.65
C MET A 232 -1.96 13.16 2.60
N PRO A 233 -1.86 12.83 3.90
CA PRO A 233 -1.01 13.58 4.82
C PRO A 233 0.43 13.66 4.30
N ALA A 234 1.13 14.72 4.69
CA ALA A 234 2.53 14.89 4.36
C ALA A 234 3.35 13.66 4.80
N SER A 235 4.29 13.25 3.96
CA SER A 235 5.25 12.22 4.34
C SER A 235 6.14 12.76 5.45
N SER A 236 6.40 11.94 6.48
CA SER A 236 7.47 12.24 7.43
C SER A 236 8.81 12.34 6.68
N PRO A 237 9.72 13.23 7.12
CA PRO A 237 11.06 13.29 6.58
C PRO A 237 11.71 11.91 6.57
N GLY A 238 12.46 11.60 5.51
CA GLY A 238 13.22 10.37 5.44
C GLY A 238 14.27 10.29 6.55
N ARG A 239 14.61 9.08 7.00
CA ARG A 239 15.72 8.86 7.94
C ARG A 239 17.06 9.14 7.23
N THR A 240 17.57 10.36 7.37
CA THR A 240 18.82 10.80 6.72
C THR A 240 20.05 10.59 7.59
N ARG A 241 19.89 10.58 8.93
CA ARG A 241 20.98 10.31 9.88
C ARG A 241 21.70 9.01 9.54
N ARG A 242 23.03 9.03 9.61
CA ARG A 242 23.90 7.85 9.53
C ARG A 242 24.75 7.78 10.80
N PRO A 243 25.08 6.58 11.30
CA PRO A 243 26.03 6.46 12.40
C PRO A 243 27.38 7.06 12.03
N SER A 244 28.06 7.71 12.99
CA SER A 244 29.47 8.08 12.84
C SER A 244 30.38 6.83 12.90
N ALA A 245 31.66 7.01 12.62
CA ALA A 245 32.65 5.93 12.77
C ALA A 245 32.73 5.45 14.23
N ASP A 246 32.77 6.39 15.19
CA ASP A 246 32.84 6.07 16.61
C ASP A 246 31.58 5.36 17.12
N GLU A 247 30.41 5.77 16.63
CA GLU A 247 29.14 5.08 16.94
C GLU A 247 29.10 3.67 16.38
N LEU A 248 29.67 3.46 15.19
CA LEU A 248 29.75 2.14 14.59
C LEU A 248 30.71 1.24 15.37
N GLU A 249 31.89 1.74 15.77
CA GLU A 249 32.83 1.02 16.64
C GLU A 249 32.18 0.65 17.97
N ALA A 250 31.50 1.60 18.63
CA ALA A 250 30.77 1.33 19.88
C ALA A 250 29.67 0.26 19.69
N LEU A 251 28.92 0.31 18.58
CA LEU A 251 27.92 -0.70 18.23
C LEU A 251 28.54 -2.08 18.01
N LEU A 252 29.74 -2.15 17.41
CA LEU A 252 30.45 -3.41 17.20
C LEU A 252 30.96 -3.99 18.51
N SER A 253 31.54 -3.16 19.40
CA SER A 253 32.00 -3.59 20.73
C SER A 253 30.85 -4.11 21.58
N GLN A 254 29.73 -3.38 21.66
CA GLN A 254 28.55 -3.83 22.42
C GLN A 254 27.87 -5.03 21.76
N GLY A 255 27.78 -5.03 20.43
CA GLY A 255 27.23 -6.16 19.67
C GLY A 255 28.00 -7.46 19.91
N ALA A 256 29.32 -7.39 20.13
CA ALA A 256 30.14 -8.55 20.46
C ALA A 256 29.77 -9.17 21.82
N VAL A 257 29.40 -8.33 22.79
CA VAL A 257 28.92 -8.77 24.12
C VAL A 257 27.56 -9.46 24.00
N GLU A 258 26.65 -8.91 23.18
CA GLU A 258 25.32 -9.47 22.95
C GLU A 258 25.35 -10.80 22.17
N HIS A 259 26.17 -10.88 21.10
CA HIS A 259 26.32 -12.11 20.32
C HIS A 259 27.59 -12.10 19.45
N PRO A 260 28.40 -13.18 19.45
CA PRO A 260 29.70 -13.23 18.76
C PRO A 260 29.67 -12.93 17.25
N LEU A 261 28.57 -13.27 16.56
CA LEU A 261 28.41 -13.02 15.12
C LEU A 261 27.86 -11.63 14.76
N LEU A 262 27.37 -10.85 15.72
CA LEU A 262 26.81 -9.53 15.42
C LEU A 262 27.84 -8.56 14.82
N PRO A 263 29.09 -8.47 15.32
CA PRO A 263 30.10 -7.62 14.71
C PRO A 263 30.33 -7.95 13.23
N PHE A 264 30.40 -9.23 12.88
CA PHE A 264 30.54 -9.68 11.50
C PHE A 264 29.33 -9.26 10.65
N LEU A 265 28.11 -9.50 11.13
CA LEU A 265 26.88 -9.15 10.42
C LEU A 265 26.73 -7.63 10.22
N ILE A 266 27.10 -6.82 11.22
CA ILE A 266 27.06 -5.35 11.14
C ILE A 266 28.08 -4.88 10.10
N ARG A 267 29.33 -5.35 10.14
CA ARG A 267 30.36 -5.01 9.14
C ARG A 267 29.90 -5.41 7.74
N LEU A 268 29.37 -6.63 7.57
CA LEU A 268 28.84 -7.09 6.29
C LEU A 268 27.68 -6.21 5.79
N ALA A 269 26.77 -5.81 6.66
CA ALA A 269 25.64 -4.93 6.32
C ALA A 269 26.11 -3.56 5.82
N VAL A 270 27.06 -2.93 6.54
CA VAL A 270 27.60 -1.61 6.21
C VAL A 270 28.37 -1.66 4.90
N THR A 271 29.22 -2.67 4.70
CA THR A 271 30.05 -2.80 3.50
C THR A 271 29.24 -3.14 2.24
N THR A 272 28.20 -3.98 2.36
CA THR A 272 27.45 -4.47 1.20
C THR A 272 26.16 -3.69 0.93
N GLY A 273 25.65 -2.93 1.92
CA GLY A 273 24.35 -2.28 1.84
C GLY A 273 23.16 -3.25 1.73
N LEU A 274 23.37 -4.54 2.01
CA LEU A 274 22.31 -5.54 1.93
C LEU A 274 21.23 -5.28 2.98
N ARG A 275 19.96 -5.48 2.59
CA ARG A 275 18.85 -5.47 3.54
C ARG A 275 18.98 -6.66 4.51
N ARG A 276 18.49 -6.48 5.74
CA ARG A 276 18.57 -7.49 6.81
C ARG A 276 18.13 -8.88 6.34
N GLU A 277 17.02 -8.98 5.62
CA GLU A 277 16.53 -10.27 5.10
C GLU A 277 17.53 -10.94 4.16
N ARG A 278 18.28 -10.16 3.36
CA ARG A 278 19.28 -10.68 2.43
C ARG A 278 20.59 -11.07 3.10
N LEU A 279 20.97 -10.37 4.17
CA LEU A 279 22.10 -10.78 5.00
C LEU A 279 21.85 -12.16 5.61
N LEU A 280 20.64 -12.41 6.12
CA LEU A 280 20.27 -13.68 6.76
C LEU A 280 20.06 -14.83 5.76
N GLU A 281 19.74 -14.53 4.51
CA GLU A 281 19.60 -15.53 3.44
C GLU A 281 20.91 -15.77 2.67
N LEU A 282 21.98 -15.03 2.96
CA LEU A 282 23.24 -15.14 2.25
C LEU A 282 23.87 -16.53 2.46
N ARG A 283 24.33 -17.14 1.38
CA ARG A 283 25.06 -18.42 1.38
C ARG A 283 26.36 -18.24 0.61
N THR A 284 27.37 -19.05 0.91
CA THR A 284 28.63 -19.06 0.17
C THR A 284 28.42 -19.36 -1.32
N SER A 285 27.41 -20.16 -1.67
CA SER A 285 27.01 -20.42 -3.07
C SER A 285 26.45 -19.22 -3.83
N HIS A 286 26.13 -18.11 -3.13
CA HIS A 286 25.73 -16.86 -3.77
C HIS A 286 26.95 -16.01 -4.17
N LEU A 287 28.17 -16.40 -3.78
CA LEU A 287 29.39 -15.69 -4.12
C LEU A 287 29.90 -16.20 -5.47
N GLN A 288 30.07 -15.28 -6.42
CA GLN A 288 30.64 -15.58 -7.74
C GLN A 288 31.95 -14.84 -7.90
N ASP A 289 32.97 -15.53 -8.38
CA ASP A 289 34.24 -14.91 -8.75
C ASP A 289 34.07 -14.11 -10.04
N LEU A 290 34.57 -12.88 -10.02
CA LEU A 290 34.68 -12.01 -11.18
C LEU A 290 36.06 -12.15 -11.80
N SER A 291 36.18 -11.80 -13.08
CA SER A 291 37.43 -11.90 -13.85
C SER A 291 38.56 -11.04 -13.30
N ASP A 292 38.25 -10.05 -12.46
CA ASP A 292 39.21 -9.15 -11.82
C ASP A 292 39.58 -9.56 -10.38
N GLY A 293 39.22 -10.78 -9.96
CA GLY A 293 39.51 -11.31 -8.63
C GLY A 293 38.57 -10.81 -7.52
N ARG A 294 37.60 -9.96 -7.83
CA ARG A 294 36.54 -9.58 -6.88
C ARG A 294 35.46 -10.65 -6.80
N LYS A 295 34.66 -10.62 -5.74
CA LYS A 295 33.46 -11.48 -5.59
C LYS A 295 32.18 -10.66 -5.73
N ALA A 296 31.25 -11.16 -6.53
CA ALA A 296 29.89 -10.64 -6.62
C ALA A 296 28.94 -11.46 -5.73
N ILE A 297 27.99 -10.78 -5.08
CA ILE A 297 26.89 -11.44 -4.38
C ILE A 297 25.70 -11.55 -5.34
N VAL A 298 25.40 -12.75 -5.81
CA VAL A 298 24.31 -13.04 -6.73
C VAL A 298 23.29 -13.94 -6.05
N PHE A 299 22.16 -13.36 -5.67
CA PHE A 299 21.04 -14.13 -5.15
C PHE A 299 20.35 -14.89 -6.30
N PRO A 300 19.93 -16.14 -6.08
CA PRO A 300 19.20 -16.89 -7.09
C PRO A 300 17.90 -16.15 -7.46
N PRO A 301 17.44 -16.29 -8.71
CA PRO A 301 16.14 -15.78 -9.12
C PRO A 301 15.09 -16.34 -8.15
N SER A 302 14.24 -15.46 -7.64
CA SER A 302 13.22 -15.85 -6.67
C SER A 302 12.20 -16.73 -7.39
N ALA A 303 12.37 -18.05 -7.37
CA ALA A 303 11.32 -18.97 -7.79
C ALA A 303 10.10 -18.68 -6.93
N GLY A 304 9.05 -18.12 -7.54
CA GLY A 304 7.78 -17.70 -6.93
C GLY A 304 7.66 -17.83 -5.40
N ARG A 305 8.30 -16.92 -4.66
CA ARG A 305 7.99 -16.65 -3.25
C ARG A 305 7.25 -15.33 -3.15
#